data_AF-A0A226MT88-F1
#
_entry.id   AF-A0A226MT88-F1
#
_cell.length_a   1.000
_cell.length_b   1.000
_cell.length_c   1.000
_cell.angle_alpha   90.00
_cell.angle_beta   90.00
_cell.angle_gamma   90.00
#
_symmetry.space_group_name_H-M   'P 1'
#
loop_
_entity.id
_entity.type
_entity.pdbx_description
1 polymer ?
#
loop_
_entity_poly.entity_id
_entity_poly.type
_entity_poly.pdbx_seq_one_letter_code
_entity_poly.pdbx_strand_id
1 'polypeptide(L)'
;VQPGDGISGYLRPFLPLTVNQETAQLIQMAFKNAKFPNITGERSVRFLGTVAYTLANIQVSGLSIEQSEVELKENDAIDIAIKNVTAFFRGTLTYGYAGAWFLQLFHSVDFEIESSIDLQINIKLMCQEEQVAADASDCYLSFHKLTLHLQGDKEPGWLKQLFTDFISFTLKFVLKREVCRQIDILAQVMANFVHDIAENFVRDEAIGLDISLASDPLIKANYLESHHKGLVLYKNYSDVLSDSVFSPSLLSESRMLYFWMSEHILNSLASAAFLDERLVLTIRGEKLQALFEFEDTEAQQKAVHLIFQGNSYNDSVAKVWSLALPEITLQPEGTVVKSLVAAEISVFPLGEEPLTVLYMEKEITVTIQAAYAEKKLILRPLDSRIEFKVFNCTADPSGNDQSIRNFLQKMISAVGIPEVISTIEPALNSLMNSKGLHSFEIKNPEIITRKRYLIVQLDFSFPDHLLLKFLKKTF
;
A
#
# COMPACT_ATOMS: atom_id res chain seq x y z
N VAL A 1 -22.54 -2.04 5.00
CA VAL A 1 -21.51 -1.05 4.67
C VAL A 1 -21.84 -0.49 3.31
N GLN A 2 -22.16 0.79 3.22
CA GLN A 2 -22.37 1.51 1.97
C GLN A 2 -21.04 2.05 1.42
N PRO A 3 -20.94 2.29 0.10
CA PRO A 3 -19.75 2.89 -0.51
C PRO A 3 -19.44 4.25 0.14
N GLY A 4 -18.20 4.43 0.61
CA GLY A 4 -17.74 5.65 1.28
C GLY A 4 -17.83 5.63 2.82
N ASP A 5 -18.38 4.62 3.48
CA ASP A 5 -18.49 4.60 4.96
C ASP A 5 -17.15 4.48 5.71
N GLY A 6 -16.14 3.85 5.11
CA GLY A 6 -14.85 3.56 5.75
C GLY A 6 -13.68 4.36 5.19
N ILE A 7 -13.03 3.79 4.17
CA ILE A 7 -11.86 4.37 3.50
C ILE A 7 -12.18 4.52 2.03
N SER A 8 -11.78 5.63 1.44
CA SER A 8 -11.80 5.78 -0.02
C SER A 8 -10.42 6.15 -0.53
N GLY A 9 -9.91 5.35 -1.47
CA GLY A 9 -8.63 5.55 -2.14
C GLY A 9 -8.85 6.13 -3.53
N TYR A 10 -8.01 7.09 -3.91
CA TYR A 10 -8.06 7.72 -5.22
C TYR A 10 -6.68 7.81 -5.83
N LEU A 11 -6.56 7.35 -7.07
CA LEU A 11 -5.33 7.41 -7.84
C LEU A 11 -5.55 8.22 -9.11
N ARG A 12 -4.74 9.26 -9.28
CA ARG A 12 -4.66 10.09 -10.49
C ARG A 12 -3.38 9.73 -11.25
N PRO A 13 -3.48 9.35 -12.53
CA PRO A 13 -2.30 9.15 -13.37
C PRO A 13 -1.72 10.52 -13.73
N PHE A 14 -0.81 11.05 -12.90
CA PHE A 14 -0.26 12.40 -13.09
C PHE A 14 1.04 12.43 -13.91
N LEU A 15 1.57 11.28 -14.34
CA LEU A 15 2.85 11.21 -15.07
C LEU A 15 2.81 10.19 -16.22
N PRO A 16 2.75 10.65 -17.48
CA PRO A 16 2.87 9.77 -18.65
C PRO A 16 4.22 9.03 -18.70
N LEU A 17 5.31 9.67 -18.26
CA LEU A 17 6.67 9.15 -18.45
C LEU A 17 7.03 7.96 -17.53
N THR A 18 6.67 8.01 -16.25
CA THR A 18 7.01 6.93 -15.30
C THR A 18 6.16 5.68 -15.54
N VAL A 19 4.87 5.88 -15.86
CA VAL A 19 3.96 4.78 -16.21
C VAL A 19 4.46 4.05 -17.46
N ASN A 20 5.07 4.76 -18.41
CA ASN A 20 5.55 4.16 -19.64
C ASN A 20 6.69 3.16 -19.45
N GLN A 21 7.66 3.47 -18.60
CA GLN A 21 8.80 2.59 -18.38
C GLN A 21 8.39 1.29 -17.65
N GLU A 22 7.53 1.40 -16.63
CA GLU A 22 7.07 0.24 -15.86
C GLU A 22 6.09 -0.63 -16.66
N THR A 23 5.21 0.01 -17.45
CA THR A 23 4.34 -0.71 -18.40
C THR A 23 5.17 -1.51 -19.39
N ALA A 24 6.24 -0.93 -19.96
CA ALA A 24 7.11 -1.64 -20.88
C ALA A 24 7.77 -2.87 -20.24
N GLN A 25 8.24 -2.78 -18.99
CA GLN A 25 8.83 -3.92 -18.28
C GLN A 25 7.82 -5.05 -18.05
N LEU A 26 6.60 -4.72 -17.64
CA LEU A 26 5.53 -5.70 -17.43
C LEU A 26 5.13 -6.41 -18.71
N ILE A 27 5.03 -5.67 -19.82
CA ILE A 27 4.71 -6.24 -21.12
C ILE A 27 5.86 -7.10 -21.63
N GLN A 28 7.11 -6.68 -21.43
CA GLN A 28 8.26 -7.54 -21.74
C GLN A 28 8.22 -8.86 -20.97
N MET A 29 7.77 -8.83 -19.72
CA MET A 29 7.57 -10.03 -18.92
C MET A 29 6.48 -10.93 -19.50
N ALA A 30 5.35 -10.34 -19.90
CA ALA A 30 4.24 -11.08 -20.52
C ALA A 30 4.69 -11.86 -21.76
N PHE A 31 5.45 -11.21 -22.65
CA PHE A 31 6.01 -11.83 -23.84
C PHE A 31 7.00 -12.95 -23.51
N LYS A 32 7.91 -12.74 -22.55
CA LYS A 32 8.90 -13.74 -22.15
C LYS A 32 8.28 -14.99 -21.52
N ASN A 33 7.24 -14.82 -20.73
CA ASN A 33 6.56 -15.92 -20.02
C ASN A 33 5.44 -16.58 -20.83
N ALA A 34 5.13 -16.06 -22.02
CA ALA A 34 4.19 -16.67 -22.93
C ALA A 34 4.72 -18.02 -23.44
N LYS A 35 3.90 -19.06 -23.26
CA LYS A 35 4.18 -20.42 -23.72
C LYS A 35 3.48 -20.64 -25.06
N PHE A 36 4.25 -20.63 -26.14
CA PHE A 36 3.72 -20.81 -27.48
C PHE A 36 3.66 -22.31 -27.84
N PRO A 37 2.48 -22.87 -28.16
CA PRO A 37 2.34 -24.26 -28.54
C PRO A 37 2.96 -24.53 -29.93
N ASN A 38 3.24 -25.81 -30.20
CA ASN A 38 3.66 -26.23 -31.53
C ASN A 38 2.56 -25.96 -32.56
N ILE A 39 2.94 -25.43 -33.71
CA ILE A 39 2.02 -25.17 -34.84
C ILE A 39 2.30 -26.20 -35.92
N THR A 40 1.42 -27.19 -36.03
CA THR A 40 1.54 -28.27 -37.01
C THR A 40 0.44 -28.16 -38.07
N GLY A 41 0.75 -28.52 -39.30
CA GLY A 41 -0.24 -28.57 -40.37
C GLY A 41 0.26 -29.30 -41.61
N GLU A 42 -0.68 -29.60 -42.51
CA GLU A 42 -0.40 -30.15 -43.83
C GLU A 42 -1.01 -29.25 -44.91
N ARG A 43 -0.24 -28.92 -45.94
CA ARG A 43 -0.69 -28.08 -47.04
C ARG A 43 -0.16 -28.56 -48.37
N SER A 44 -1.00 -28.52 -49.39
CA SER A 44 -0.58 -28.78 -50.76
C SER A 44 0.15 -27.57 -51.33
N VAL A 45 1.41 -27.77 -51.69
CA VAL A 45 2.27 -26.75 -52.30
C VAL A 45 2.41 -27.08 -53.78
N ARG A 46 2.24 -26.05 -54.62
CA ARG A 46 2.29 -26.22 -56.08
C ARG A 46 3.64 -26.85 -56.48
N PHE A 47 3.58 -27.90 -57.30
CA PHE A 47 4.73 -28.67 -57.80
C PHE A 47 5.48 -29.56 -56.78
N LEU A 48 5.17 -29.49 -55.48
CA LEU A 48 5.82 -30.26 -54.42
C LEU A 48 4.92 -31.28 -53.73
N GLY A 49 3.61 -31.26 -54.04
CA GLY A 49 2.63 -32.12 -53.39
C GLY A 49 2.27 -31.62 -51.99
N THR A 50 1.77 -32.52 -51.15
CA THR A 50 1.42 -32.17 -49.76
C THR A 50 2.69 -32.08 -48.92
N VAL A 51 2.83 -31.00 -48.16
CA VAL A 51 3.93 -30.79 -47.22
C VAL A 51 3.35 -30.74 -45.81
N ALA A 52 3.86 -31.60 -44.94
CA ALA A 52 3.63 -31.54 -43.50
C ALA A 52 4.69 -30.62 -42.88
N TYR A 53 4.28 -29.72 -42.00
CA TYR A 53 5.17 -28.80 -41.29
C TYR A 53 4.81 -28.73 -39.81
N THR A 54 5.81 -28.45 -38.97
CA THR A 54 5.68 -28.18 -37.55
C THR A 54 6.64 -27.05 -37.17
N LEU A 55 6.12 -25.96 -36.62
CA LEU A 55 6.91 -24.96 -35.90
C LEU A 55 6.89 -25.35 -34.43
N ALA A 56 8.05 -25.61 -33.85
CA ALA A 56 8.21 -26.02 -32.46
C ALA A 56 9.16 -25.10 -31.71
N ASN A 57 9.12 -25.19 -30.38
CA ASN A 57 10.03 -24.47 -29.47
C ASN A 57 10.07 -22.96 -29.73
N ILE A 58 8.89 -22.37 -30.02
CA ILE A 58 8.76 -20.94 -30.27
C ILE A 58 9.04 -20.19 -28.96
N GLN A 59 10.01 -19.27 -28.98
CA GLN A 59 10.43 -18.47 -27.82
C GLN A 59 10.68 -17.03 -28.24
N VAL A 60 10.46 -16.09 -27.32
CA VAL A 60 10.85 -14.69 -27.52
C VAL A 60 12.35 -14.55 -27.28
N SER A 61 13.07 -14.09 -28.29
CA SER A 61 14.52 -13.88 -28.27
C SER A 61 14.92 -12.41 -28.06
N GLY A 62 14.02 -11.48 -28.37
CA GLY A 62 14.23 -10.04 -28.18
C GLY A 62 12.92 -9.27 -28.28
N LEU A 63 12.84 -8.16 -27.56
CA LEU A 63 11.67 -7.28 -27.54
C LEU A 63 12.10 -5.84 -27.27
N SER A 64 11.60 -4.91 -28.07
CA SER A 64 11.78 -3.47 -27.89
C SER A 64 10.42 -2.77 -27.90
N ILE A 65 10.20 -1.88 -26.93
CA ILE A 65 8.98 -1.09 -26.78
C ILE A 65 9.41 0.37 -26.74
N GLU A 66 8.90 1.17 -27.68
CA GLU A 66 9.28 2.59 -27.79
C GLU A 66 8.31 3.52 -27.06
N GLN A 67 7.00 3.25 -27.19
CA GLN A 67 5.95 4.15 -26.73
C GLN A 67 4.79 3.37 -26.12
N SER A 68 4.36 3.81 -24.95
CA SER A 68 3.08 3.43 -24.36
C SER A 68 2.28 4.67 -23.97
N GLU A 69 0.98 4.54 -23.94
CA GLU A 69 0.02 5.57 -23.56
C GLU A 69 -1.04 4.92 -22.69
N VAL A 70 -1.44 5.59 -21.61
CA VAL A 70 -2.50 5.14 -20.72
C VAL A 70 -3.60 6.20 -20.68
N GLU A 71 -4.84 5.78 -20.92
CA GLU A 71 -6.02 6.63 -20.91
C GLU A 71 -7.10 6.01 -20.02
N LEU A 72 -7.83 6.83 -19.26
CA LEU A 72 -8.97 6.37 -18.47
C LEU A 72 -10.26 6.59 -19.26
N LYS A 73 -10.93 5.51 -19.67
CA LYS A 73 -12.26 5.56 -20.27
C LYS A 73 -13.30 5.55 -19.16
N GLU A 74 -13.94 6.70 -18.96
CA GLU A 74 -14.90 6.88 -17.87
C GLU A 74 -16.00 5.80 -17.88
N ASN A 75 -16.19 5.18 -16.72
CA ASN A 75 -17.13 4.08 -16.45
C ASN A 75 -16.95 2.84 -17.34
N ASP A 76 -15.77 2.63 -17.94
CA ASP A 76 -15.49 1.46 -18.79
C ASP A 76 -14.18 0.75 -18.43
N ALA A 77 -13.02 1.30 -18.83
CA ALA A 77 -11.74 0.61 -18.73
C ALA A 77 -10.55 1.58 -18.62
N ILE A 78 -9.41 1.02 -18.19
CA ILE A 78 -8.09 1.64 -18.35
C ILE A 78 -7.53 1.15 -19.69
N ASP A 79 -7.44 2.06 -20.65
CA ASP A 79 -6.93 1.78 -21.98
C ASP A 79 -5.42 1.97 -22.01
N ILE A 80 -4.70 0.90 -22.35
CA ILE A 80 -3.25 0.92 -22.54
C ILE A 80 -2.94 0.64 -24.00
N ALA A 81 -2.40 1.65 -24.68
CA ALA A 81 -1.97 1.56 -26.08
C ALA A 81 -0.44 1.51 -26.13
N ILE A 82 0.12 0.53 -26.83
CA ILE A 82 1.57 0.35 -26.99
C ILE A 82 1.86 0.22 -28.48
N LYS A 83 2.65 1.14 -29.00
CA LYS A 83 2.88 1.30 -30.44
C LYS A 83 4.32 0.94 -30.79
N ASN A 84 4.52 0.47 -32.03
CA ASN A 84 5.84 0.18 -32.60
C ASN A 84 6.65 -0.86 -31.81
N VAL A 85 5.98 -1.88 -31.27
CA VAL A 85 6.67 -2.98 -30.58
C VAL A 85 7.41 -3.83 -31.61
N THR A 86 8.72 -3.98 -31.45
CA THR A 86 9.52 -4.89 -32.27
C THR A 86 9.82 -6.15 -31.47
N ALA A 87 9.33 -7.30 -31.93
CA ALA A 87 9.54 -8.59 -31.27
C ALA A 87 10.21 -9.59 -32.19
N PHE A 88 11.18 -10.33 -31.65
CA PHE A 88 11.93 -11.38 -32.31
C PHE A 88 11.60 -12.73 -31.70
N PHE A 89 11.10 -13.67 -32.51
CA PHE A 89 10.79 -15.03 -32.09
C PHE A 89 11.76 -16.01 -32.72
N ARG A 90 12.21 -17.00 -31.97
CA ARG A 90 13.03 -18.11 -32.49
C ARG A 90 12.33 -19.42 -32.28
N GLY A 91 12.63 -20.40 -33.11
CA GLY A 91 12.14 -21.76 -32.98
C GLY A 91 12.73 -22.66 -34.04
N THR A 92 12.18 -23.87 -34.12
CA THR A 92 12.62 -24.88 -35.09
C THR A 92 11.47 -25.25 -36.00
N LEU A 93 11.70 -25.16 -37.31
CA LEU A 93 10.78 -25.58 -38.34
C LEU A 93 11.18 -26.98 -38.80
N THR A 94 10.29 -27.94 -38.59
CA THR A 94 10.39 -29.28 -39.15
C THR A 94 9.41 -29.42 -40.30
N TYR A 95 9.85 -29.86 -41.47
CA TYR A 95 8.95 -30.12 -42.61
C TYR A 95 9.31 -31.39 -43.38
N GLY A 96 8.32 -32.00 -44.03
CA GLY A 96 8.47 -33.21 -44.84
C GLY A 96 7.37 -33.34 -45.89
N TYR A 97 7.60 -34.15 -46.93
CA TYR A 97 6.66 -34.33 -48.03
C TYR A 97 5.70 -35.49 -47.75
N ALA A 98 4.40 -35.20 -47.68
CA ALA A 98 3.34 -36.17 -47.48
C ALA A 98 3.23 -37.07 -48.71
N GLY A 99 3.52 -38.35 -48.50
CA GLY A 99 3.81 -39.35 -49.52
C GLY A 99 5.11 -40.12 -49.24
N ALA A 100 6.03 -39.51 -48.49
CA ALA A 100 7.29 -40.11 -48.01
C ALA A 100 7.32 -40.25 -46.47
N TRP A 101 6.16 -40.22 -45.80
CA TRP A 101 6.04 -40.32 -44.34
C TRP A 101 6.73 -41.56 -43.74
N PHE A 102 6.83 -42.65 -44.52
CA PHE A 102 7.54 -43.88 -44.17
C PHE A 102 9.08 -43.81 -44.32
N LEU A 103 9.62 -42.77 -44.97
CA LEU A 103 11.06 -42.58 -45.20
C LEU A 103 11.74 -41.70 -44.14
N GLN A 104 10.99 -41.11 -43.20
CA GLN A 104 11.50 -40.24 -42.12
C GLN A 104 12.43 -39.10 -42.59
N LEU A 105 12.31 -38.66 -43.86
CA LEU A 105 13.09 -37.55 -44.40
C LEU A 105 12.47 -36.22 -43.99
N PHE A 106 12.57 -35.90 -42.70
CA PHE A 106 12.18 -34.61 -42.16
C PHE A 106 13.39 -33.67 -42.20
N HIS A 107 13.19 -32.49 -42.79
CA HIS A 107 14.16 -31.41 -42.69
C HIS A 107 13.85 -30.59 -41.44
N SER A 108 14.89 -30.24 -40.71
CA SER A 108 14.82 -29.35 -39.55
C SER A 108 15.70 -28.13 -39.81
N VAL A 109 15.15 -26.94 -39.62
CA VAL A 109 15.84 -25.68 -39.78
C VAL A 109 15.39 -24.72 -38.69
N ASP A 110 16.33 -24.09 -38.01
CA ASP A 110 16.01 -23.04 -37.05
C ASP A 110 15.57 -21.78 -37.79
N PHE A 111 14.62 -21.08 -37.19
CA PHE A 111 14.08 -19.85 -37.75
C PHE A 111 14.11 -18.72 -36.75
N GLU A 112 14.13 -17.51 -37.28
CA GLU A 112 13.88 -16.27 -36.56
C GLU A 112 12.73 -15.52 -37.23
N ILE A 113 11.82 -14.97 -36.45
CA ILE A 113 10.70 -14.18 -36.94
C ILE A 113 10.82 -12.78 -36.39
N GLU A 114 10.99 -11.82 -37.29
CA GLU A 114 10.95 -10.40 -36.98
C GLU A 114 9.51 -9.89 -37.12
N SER A 115 9.00 -9.21 -36.10
CA SER A 115 7.65 -8.66 -36.11
C SER A 115 7.62 -7.19 -35.65
N SER A 116 6.67 -6.45 -36.22
CA SER A 116 6.29 -5.11 -35.78
C SER A 116 4.81 -5.13 -35.41
N ILE A 117 4.52 -4.74 -34.17
CA ILE A 117 3.25 -5.00 -33.51
C ILE A 117 2.76 -3.75 -32.77
N ASP A 118 1.44 -3.52 -32.79
CA ASP A 118 0.77 -2.64 -31.83
C ASP A 118 -0.10 -3.49 -30.89
N LEU A 119 -0.14 -3.09 -29.62
CA LEU A 119 -0.89 -3.75 -28.56
C LEU A 119 -1.87 -2.75 -27.94
N GLN A 120 -3.14 -3.13 -27.85
CA GLN A 120 -4.18 -2.40 -27.14
C GLN A 120 -4.74 -3.32 -26.06
N ILE A 121 -4.77 -2.85 -24.82
CA ILE A 121 -5.28 -3.60 -23.66
C ILE A 121 -6.29 -2.71 -22.98
N ASN A 122 -7.50 -3.23 -22.75
CA ASN A 122 -8.52 -2.53 -21.99
C ASN A 122 -8.69 -3.28 -20.66
N ILE A 123 -8.25 -2.66 -19.56
CA ILE A 123 -8.28 -3.27 -18.23
C ILE A 123 -9.54 -2.80 -17.50
N LYS A 124 -10.40 -3.74 -17.11
CA LYS A 124 -11.57 -3.49 -16.28
C LYS A 124 -11.24 -3.77 -14.82
N LEU A 125 -11.75 -2.93 -13.93
CA LEU A 125 -11.62 -3.11 -12.49
C LEU A 125 -12.97 -3.54 -11.92
N MET A 126 -12.97 -4.53 -11.04
CA MET A 126 -14.18 -5.06 -10.42
C MET A 126 -13.94 -5.52 -8.99
N CYS A 127 -15.01 -5.60 -8.21
CA CYS A 127 -15.01 -6.20 -6.88
C CYS A 127 -15.26 -7.71 -7.02
N GLN A 128 -14.21 -8.50 -6.83
CA GLN A 128 -14.28 -9.96 -6.82
C GLN A 128 -13.85 -10.47 -5.46
N GLU A 129 -14.71 -11.25 -4.80
CA GLU A 129 -14.45 -11.76 -3.44
C GLU A 129 -14.07 -10.64 -2.44
N GLU A 130 -14.72 -9.49 -2.59
CA GLU A 130 -14.45 -8.27 -1.80
C GLU A 130 -13.04 -7.67 -1.98
N GLN A 131 -12.32 -8.04 -3.04
CA GLN A 131 -11.01 -7.50 -3.41
C GLN A 131 -11.03 -6.86 -4.81
N VAL A 132 -10.06 -5.98 -5.09
CA VAL A 132 -9.89 -5.41 -6.43
C VAL A 132 -9.37 -6.50 -7.35
N ALA A 133 -10.14 -6.85 -8.37
CA ALA A 133 -9.69 -7.67 -9.48
C ALA A 133 -9.52 -6.82 -10.74
N ALA A 134 -8.52 -7.17 -11.55
CA ALA A 134 -8.22 -6.56 -12.83
C ALA A 134 -8.42 -7.59 -13.94
N ASP A 135 -9.35 -7.33 -14.85
CA ASP A 135 -9.61 -8.14 -16.05
C ASP A 135 -8.98 -7.46 -17.27
N ALA A 136 -7.99 -8.11 -17.88
CA ALA A 136 -7.33 -7.61 -19.09
C ALA A 136 -7.54 -8.57 -20.28
N SER A 137 -8.63 -9.33 -20.25
CA SER A 137 -9.01 -10.26 -21.34
C SER A 137 -9.34 -9.55 -22.66
N ASP A 138 -9.78 -8.29 -22.60
CA ASP A 138 -10.00 -7.44 -23.77
C ASP A 138 -8.68 -6.87 -24.30
N CYS A 139 -7.96 -7.73 -25.02
CA CYS A 139 -6.61 -7.48 -25.53
C CYS A 139 -6.51 -7.73 -27.03
N TYR A 140 -5.91 -6.78 -27.73
CA TYR A 140 -5.74 -6.78 -29.18
C TYR A 140 -4.26 -6.64 -29.56
N LEU A 141 -3.83 -7.50 -30.49
CA LEU A 141 -2.49 -7.51 -31.03
C LEU A 141 -2.60 -7.33 -32.55
N SER A 142 -2.08 -6.20 -33.07
CA SER A 142 -2.09 -5.87 -34.50
C SER A 142 -0.70 -6.03 -35.09
N PHE A 143 -0.57 -6.76 -36.20
CA PHE A 143 0.73 -7.03 -36.83
C PHE A 143 0.90 -6.21 -38.12
N HIS A 144 1.85 -5.28 -38.11
CA HIS A 144 2.27 -4.52 -39.29
C HIS A 144 3.29 -5.29 -40.14
N LYS A 145 4.18 -6.03 -39.48
CA LYS A 145 5.20 -6.88 -40.11
C LYS A 145 5.29 -8.23 -39.40
N LEU A 146 5.49 -9.29 -40.17
CA LEU A 146 5.81 -10.63 -39.67
C LEU A 146 6.64 -11.35 -40.73
N THR A 147 7.95 -11.37 -40.55
CA THR A 147 8.90 -11.88 -41.55
C THR A 147 9.65 -13.08 -41.01
N LEU A 148 9.61 -14.20 -41.74
CA LEU A 148 10.35 -15.41 -41.42
C LEU A 148 11.75 -15.35 -42.04
N HIS A 149 12.77 -15.58 -41.22
CA HIS A 149 14.15 -15.79 -41.59
C HIS A 149 14.56 -17.22 -41.22
N LEU A 150 15.14 -17.95 -42.16
CA LEU A 150 15.62 -19.31 -41.93
C LEU A 150 17.13 -19.27 -41.74
N GLN A 151 17.65 -20.11 -40.84
CA GLN A 151 19.09 -20.16 -40.60
C GLN A 151 19.82 -20.84 -41.77
N GLY A 152 20.78 -20.11 -42.36
CA GLY A 152 21.56 -20.52 -43.53
C GLY A 152 20.92 -20.09 -44.86
N ASP A 153 21.63 -20.25 -45.99
CA ASP A 153 21.14 -19.91 -47.35
C ASP A 153 19.99 -20.82 -47.86
N LYS A 154 19.27 -21.48 -46.95
CA LYS A 154 18.18 -22.40 -47.22
C LYS A 154 16.86 -21.65 -47.20
N GLU A 155 16.64 -20.79 -48.19
CA GLU A 155 15.33 -20.15 -48.42
C GLU A 155 14.65 -20.72 -49.67
N PRO A 156 14.08 -21.93 -49.62
CA PRO A 156 13.29 -22.41 -50.74
C PRO A 156 12.07 -21.50 -50.91
N GLY A 157 11.89 -20.90 -52.09
CA GLY A 157 10.84 -19.90 -52.34
C GLY A 157 9.41 -20.39 -52.04
N TRP A 158 9.17 -21.70 -52.13
CA TRP A 158 7.89 -22.31 -51.77
C TRP A 158 7.57 -22.22 -50.27
N LEU A 159 8.59 -22.24 -49.41
CA LEU A 159 8.43 -22.17 -47.96
C LEU A 159 8.10 -20.74 -47.51
N LYS A 160 8.69 -19.73 -48.17
CA LYS A 160 8.33 -18.33 -47.99
C LYS A 160 6.87 -18.08 -48.37
N GLN A 161 6.41 -18.70 -49.46
CA GLN A 161 5.01 -18.63 -49.88
C GLN A 161 4.07 -19.37 -48.91
N LEU A 162 4.41 -20.61 -48.50
CA LEU A 162 3.66 -21.35 -47.48
C LEU A 162 3.54 -20.56 -46.16
N PHE A 163 4.61 -19.90 -45.75
CA PHE A 163 4.60 -19.05 -44.57
C PHE A 163 3.64 -17.88 -44.74
N THR A 164 3.79 -17.13 -45.84
CA THR A 164 2.97 -15.94 -46.12
C THR A 164 1.49 -16.28 -46.20
N ASP A 165 1.14 -17.32 -46.96
CA ASP A 165 -0.25 -17.64 -47.31
C ASP A 165 -1.01 -18.36 -46.19
N PHE A 166 -0.31 -19.12 -45.32
CA PHE A 166 -0.97 -20.00 -44.35
C PHE A 166 -0.42 -19.92 -42.94
N ILE A 167 0.89 -20.07 -42.75
CA ILE A 167 1.47 -20.15 -41.40
C ILE A 167 1.36 -18.81 -40.68
N SER A 168 1.52 -17.70 -41.40
CA SER A 168 1.49 -16.35 -40.85
C SER A 168 0.19 -16.06 -40.10
N PHE A 169 -0.97 -16.44 -40.65
CA PHE A 169 -2.27 -16.22 -40.02
C PHE A 169 -2.41 -17.01 -38.72
N THR A 170 -2.14 -18.32 -38.77
CA THR A 170 -2.20 -19.19 -37.58
C THR A 170 -1.21 -18.72 -36.51
N LEU A 171 0.00 -18.33 -36.91
CA LEU A 171 1.00 -17.82 -36.00
C LEU A 171 0.56 -16.51 -35.34
N LYS A 172 0.03 -15.53 -36.09
CA LYS A 172 -0.51 -14.29 -35.53
C LYS A 172 -1.58 -14.56 -34.46
N PHE A 173 -2.49 -15.50 -34.73
CA PHE A 173 -3.53 -15.87 -33.78
C PHE A 173 -2.96 -16.51 -32.49
N VAL A 174 -2.02 -17.46 -32.64
CA VAL A 174 -1.37 -18.12 -31.50
C VAL A 174 -0.57 -17.10 -30.67
N LEU A 175 0.20 -16.22 -31.32
CA LEU A 175 0.94 -15.16 -30.65
C LEU A 175 0.01 -14.22 -29.88
N LYS A 176 -1.06 -13.74 -30.52
CA LYS A 176 -2.07 -12.91 -29.86
C LYS A 176 -2.64 -13.60 -28.62
N ARG A 177 -3.11 -14.84 -28.78
CA ARG A 177 -3.78 -15.58 -27.69
C ARG A 177 -2.85 -15.77 -26.50
N GLU A 178 -1.62 -16.26 -26.71
CA GLU A 178 -0.73 -16.56 -25.60
C GLU A 178 -0.17 -15.31 -24.93
N VAL A 179 0.12 -14.25 -25.70
CA VAL A 179 0.55 -12.96 -25.12
C VAL A 179 -0.57 -12.32 -24.31
N CYS A 180 -1.77 -12.18 -24.87
CA CYS A 180 -2.91 -11.59 -24.16
C CYS A 180 -3.28 -12.38 -22.90
N ARG A 181 -3.22 -13.72 -22.95
CA ARG A 181 -3.44 -14.56 -21.76
C ARG A 181 -2.41 -14.31 -20.67
N GLN A 182 -1.15 -14.09 -21.00
CA GLN A 182 -0.12 -13.75 -20.01
C GLN A 182 -0.32 -12.35 -19.43
N ILE A 183 -0.75 -11.39 -20.25
CA ILE A 183 -1.07 -10.04 -19.78
C ILE A 183 -2.21 -10.07 -18.76
N ASP A 184 -3.28 -10.83 -19.05
CA ASP A 184 -4.42 -11.01 -18.14
C ASP A 184 -4.00 -11.61 -16.78
N ILE A 185 -3.18 -12.67 -16.81
CA ILE A 185 -2.62 -13.26 -15.58
C ILE A 185 -1.79 -12.22 -14.80
N LEU A 186 -0.93 -11.46 -15.49
CA LEU A 186 -0.09 -10.45 -14.85
C LEU A 186 -0.93 -9.33 -14.21
N ALA A 187 -2.01 -8.90 -14.85
CA ALA A 187 -2.92 -7.89 -14.30
C ALA A 187 -3.57 -8.36 -13.00
N GLN A 188 -4.10 -9.59 -12.97
CA GLN A 188 -4.70 -10.19 -11.77
C GLN A 188 -3.68 -10.34 -10.64
N VAL A 189 -2.48 -10.85 -10.95
CA VAL A 189 -1.41 -11.02 -9.94
C VAL A 189 -0.96 -9.67 -9.38
N MET A 190 -0.88 -8.61 -10.21
CA MET A 190 -0.56 -7.27 -9.73
C MET A 190 -1.62 -6.72 -8.78
N ALA A 191 -2.91 -6.87 -9.12
CA ALA A 191 -3.99 -6.42 -8.25
C ALA A 191 -3.93 -7.11 -6.88
N ASN A 192 -3.74 -8.44 -6.87
CA ASN A 192 -3.60 -9.21 -5.64
C ASN A 192 -2.35 -8.80 -4.84
N PHE A 193 -1.22 -8.55 -5.51
CA PHE A 193 0.01 -8.13 -4.84
C PHE A 193 -0.14 -6.77 -4.14
N VAL A 194 -0.83 -5.82 -4.77
CA VAL A 194 -1.12 -4.51 -4.15
C VAL A 194 -2.05 -4.69 -2.95
N HIS A 195 -3.07 -5.56 -3.07
CA HIS A 195 -3.96 -5.88 -1.97
C HIS A 195 -3.21 -6.49 -0.77
N ASP A 196 -2.37 -7.50 -0.99
CA ASP A 196 -1.55 -8.15 0.05
C ASP A 196 -0.67 -7.14 0.80
N ILE A 197 -0.06 -6.21 0.06
CA ILE A 197 0.78 -5.16 0.67
C ILE A 197 -0.08 -4.23 1.53
N ALA A 198 -1.23 -3.79 1.01
CA ALA A 198 -2.14 -2.91 1.73
C ALA A 198 -2.68 -3.56 3.00
N GLU A 199 -3.11 -4.83 2.94
CA GLU A 199 -3.63 -5.59 4.08
C GLU A 199 -2.55 -5.74 5.16
N ASN A 200 -1.32 -6.09 4.77
CA ASN A 200 -0.21 -6.18 5.71
C ASN A 200 0.17 -4.81 6.30
N PHE A 201 0.01 -3.71 5.55
CA PHE A 201 0.33 -2.36 5.99
C PHE A 201 -0.58 -1.90 7.13
N VAL A 202 -1.88 -2.20 7.05
CA VAL A 202 -2.90 -1.77 8.03
C VAL A 202 -3.11 -2.76 9.18
N ARG A 203 -2.18 -3.70 9.36
CA ARG A 203 -2.25 -4.74 10.39
C ARG A 203 -1.02 -4.75 11.28
N ASP A 204 -1.25 -4.77 12.59
CA ASP A 204 -0.22 -4.96 13.61
C ASP A 204 -0.66 -6.04 14.59
N GLU A 205 0.01 -7.19 14.55
CA GLU A 205 -0.31 -8.39 15.33
C GLU A 205 -1.80 -8.80 15.20
N ALA A 206 -2.58 -8.60 16.27
CA ALA A 206 -3.98 -8.95 16.38
C ALA A 206 -4.93 -7.80 16.00
N ILE A 207 -4.42 -6.58 15.82
CA ILE A 207 -5.21 -5.41 15.41
C ILE A 207 -5.02 -5.22 13.92
N GLY A 208 -6.11 -5.24 13.16
CA GLY A 208 -6.10 -5.00 11.72
C GLY A 208 -7.22 -4.08 11.27
N LEU A 209 -7.18 -3.68 10.01
CA LEU A 209 -8.24 -2.94 9.35
C LEU A 209 -8.74 -3.75 8.16
N ASP A 210 -10.03 -4.01 8.12
CA ASP A 210 -10.71 -4.63 6.98
C ASP A 210 -10.76 -3.64 5.81
N ILE A 211 -9.92 -3.91 4.80
CA ILE A 211 -9.85 -3.13 3.56
C ILE A 211 -10.60 -3.81 2.41
N SER A 212 -11.52 -4.72 2.72
CA SER A 212 -12.42 -5.31 1.73
C SER A 212 -13.21 -4.21 1.01
N LEU A 213 -13.44 -4.37 -0.28
CA LEU A 213 -14.21 -3.43 -1.09
C LEU A 213 -15.66 -3.37 -0.65
N ALA A 214 -16.21 -2.17 -0.65
CA ALA A 214 -17.64 -1.91 -0.44
C ALA A 214 -18.43 -1.93 -1.77
N SER A 215 -17.75 -1.72 -2.90
CA SER A 215 -18.34 -1.73 -4.24
C SER A 215 -17.26 -1.90 -5.32
N ASP A 216 -17.69 -2.08 -6.56
CA ASP A 216 -16.79 -2.03 -7.72
C ASP A 216 -16.01 -0.70 -7.74
N PRO A 217 -14.71 -0.71 -8.11
CA PRO A 217 -13.95 0.50 -8.33
C PRO A 217 -14.53 1.35 -9.46
N LEU A 218 -14.41 2.67 -9.33
CA LEU A 218 -14.90 3.63 -10.31
C LEU A 218 -13.75 4.17 -11.16
N ILE A 219 -13.96 4.19 -12.48
CA ILE A 219 -13.05 4.78 -13.45
C ILE A 219 -13.66 6.10 -13.91
N LYS A 220 -12.98 7.22 -13.65
CA LYS A 220 -13.34 8.55 -14.15
C LYS A 220 -12.33 9.04 -15.15
N ALA A 221 -12.68 10.10 -15.88
CA ALA A 221 -11.84 10.64 -16.94
C ALA A 221 -10.42 11.02 -16.48
N ASN A 222 -10.23 11.36 -15.19
CA ASN A 222 -8.96 11.83 -14.64
C ASN A 222 -8.52 11.10 -13.35
N TYR A 223 -9.28 10.12 -12.85
CA TYR A 223 -8.90 9.36 -11.65
C TYR A 223 -9.55 7.97 -11.59
N LEU A 224 -8.95 7.10 -10.79
CA LEU A 224 -9.48 5.81 -10.34
C LEU A 224 -9.86 5.94 -8.86
N GLU A 225 -10.97 5.33 -8.46
CA GLU A 225 -11.49 5.42 -7.09
C GLU A 225 -11.93 4.03 -6.59
N SER A 226 -11.54 3.69 -5.36
CA SER A 226 -11.95 2.45 -4.69
C SER A 226 -12.49 2.75 -3.30
N HIS A 227 -13.58 2.09 -2.92
CA HIS A 227 -14.22 2.25 -1.61
C HIS A 227 -14.06 0.98 -0.81
N HIS A 228 -13.62 1.13 0.43
CA HIS A 228 -13.32 0.02 1.33
C HIS A 228 -14.12 0.14 2.62
N LYS A 229 -14.43 -1.01 3.24
CA LYS A 229 -15.24 -1.08 4.46
C LYS A 229 -14.60 -0.33 5.62
N GLY A 230 -13.28 -0.44 5.81
CA GLY A 230 -12.54 0.27 6.85
C GLY A 230 -12.96 -0.12 8.27
N LEU A 231 -13.27 -1.39 8.52
CA LEU A 231 -13.70 -1.89 9.83
C LEU A 231 -12.50 -2.35 10.65
N VAL A 232 -12.40 -1.95 11.92
CA VAL A 232 -11.30 -2.44 12.76
C VAL A 232 -11.55 -3.89 13.18
N LEU A 233 -10.56 -4.74 12.93
CA LEU A 233 -10.56 -6.16 13.26
C LEU A 233 -9.74 -6.38 14.52
N TYR A 234 -10.40 -6.78 15.62
CA TYR A 234 -9.72 -7.17 16.86
C TYR A 234 -10.60 -8.10 17.71
N LYS A 235 -10.16 -9.35 17.92
CA LYS A 235 -10.90 -10.39 18.68
C LYS A 235 -12.39 -10.45 18.23
N ASN A 236 -13.34 -10.34 19.17
CA ASN A 236 -14.78 -10.30 18.91
C ASN A 236 -15.35 -8.87 18.91
N TYR A 237 -14.50 -7.85 18.77
CA TYR A 237 -14.97 -6.47 18.65
C TYR A 237 -15.71 -6.33 17.32
N SER A 238 -17.01 -6.07 17.39
CA SER A 238 -17.83 -5.76 16.21
C SER A 238 -17.91 -4.25 16.05
N ASP A 239 -17.18 -3.75 15.06
CA ASP A 239 -17.23 -2.35 14.66
C ASP A 239 -18.52 -2.08 13.87
N VAL A 240 -19.27 -1.03 14.22
CA VAL A 240 -20.53 -0.66 13.53
C VAL A 240 -20.37 0.72 12.93
N LEU A 241 -20.13 0.77 11.62
CA LEU A 241 -19.99 2.03 10.89
C LEU A 241 -21.23 2.91 11.06
N SER A 242 -20.99 4.17 11.43
CA SER A 242 -21.98 5.23 11.28
C SER A 242 -22.02 5.73 9.83
N ASP A 243 -23.15 6.31 9.45
CA ASP A 243 -23.40 6.84 8.09
C ASP A 243 -22.24 7.71 7.58
N SER A 244 -21.75 7.38 6.37
CA SER A 244 -20.73 8.17 5.67
C SER A 244 -21.14 9.62 5.42
N VAL A 245 -20.17 10.52 5.49
CA VAL A 245 -20.29 11.91 5.00
C VAL A 245 -19.49 12.12 3.71
N PHE A 246 -19.05 11.03 3.09
CA PHE A 246 -18.15 11.08 1.96
C PHE A 246 -18.79 11.70 0.72
N SER A 247 -18.00 12.53 0.02
CA SER A 247 -18.32 13.05 -1.30
C SER A 247 -17.03 13.25 -2.10
N PRO A 248 -16.95 12.85 -3.38
CA PRO A 248 -15.77 13.06 -4.22
C PRO A 248 -15.36 14.54 -4.35
N SER A 249 -16.33 15.45 -4.24
CA SER A 249 -16.10 16.92 -4.28
C SER A 249 -15.21 17.45 -3.14
N LEU A 250 -14.94 16.63 -2.12
CA LEU A 250 -14.10 16.99 -0.99
C LEU A 250 -12.59 16.91 -1.31
N LEU A 251 -12.22 16.28 -2.43
CA LEU A 251 -10.82 16.07 -2.81
C LEU A 251 -10.34 17.10 -3.83
N SER A 252 -9.08 17.52 -3.66
CA SER A 252 -8.42 18.36 -4.65
C SER A 252 -8.04 17.55 -5.89
N GLU A 253 -7.59 18.23 -6.95
CA GLU A 253 -7.12 17.60 -8.18
C GLU A 253 -5.60 17.70 -8.39
N SER A 254 -4.85 18.16 -7.38
CA SER A 254 -3.46 18.59 -7.49
C SER A 254 -2.39 17.56 -7.08
N ARG A 255 -2.77 16.34 -6.71
CA ARG A 255 -1.86 15.28 -6.23
C ARG A 255 -2.15 13.96 -6.95
N MET A 256 -1.20 13.02 -6.89
CA MET A 256 -1.36 11.68 -7.47
C MET A 256 -2.26 10.76 -6.66
N LEU A 257 -2.17 10.79 -5.34
CA LEU A 257 -2.83 9.83 -4.47
C LEU A 257 -3.59 10.53 -3.35
N TYR A 258 -4.81 10.09 -3.09
CA TYR A 258 -5.63 10.56 -1.98
C TYR A 258 -6.19 9.38 -1.20
N PHE A 259 -6.18 9.52 0.12
CA PHE A 259 -6.92 8.68 1.05
C PHE A 259 -7.88 9.55 1.84
N TRP A 260 -9.16 9.25 1.74
CA TRP A 260 -10.16 9.75 2.66
C TRP A 260 -10.41 8.69 3.73
N MET A 261 -10.43 9.10 4.99
CA MET A 261 -10.69 8.22 6.13
C MET A 261 -11.68 8.85 7.09
N SER A 262 -12.68 8.07 7.50
CA SER A 262 -13.65 8.46 8.52
C SER A 262 -13.00 8.56 9.91
N GLU A 263 -13.45 9.52 10.73
CA GLU A 263 -13.10 9.64 12.16
C GLU A 263 -13.38 8.34 12.92
N HIS A 264 -14.42 7.61 12.51
CA HIS A 264 -14.80 6.34 13.11
C HIS A 264 -13.64 5.34 13.17
N ILE A 265 -12.83 5.26 12.11
CA ILE A 265 -11.69 4.36 12.04
C ILE A 265 -10.69 4.64 13.16
N LEU A 266 -10.41 5.93 13.43
CA LEU A 266 -9.48 6.31 14.50
C LEU A 266 -10.03 5.97 15.88
N ASN A 267 -11.33 6.17 16.12
CA ASN A 267 -11.99 5.76 17.37
C ASN A 267 -11.93 4.25 17.59
N SER A 268 -12.22 3.47 16.56
CA SER A 268 -12.20 2.01 16.64
C SER A 268 -10.77 1.48 16.81
N LEU A 269 -9.76 2.12 16.20
CA LEU A 269 -8.35 1.80 16.42
C LEU A 269 -7.89 2.12 17.85
N ALA A 270 -8.29 3.29 18.39
CA ALA A 270 -8.03 3.65 19.78
C ALA A 270 -8.69 2.65 20.75
N SER A 271 -9.89 2.19 20.42
CA SER A 271 -10.61 1.18 21.18
C SER A 271 -9.89 -0.16 21.18
N ALA A 272 -9.45 -0.64 20.02
CA ALA A 272 -8.67 -1.87 19.90
C ALA A 272 -7.35 -1.77 20.68
N ALA A 273 -6.62 -0.66 20.55
CA ALA A 273 -5.36 -0.45 21.27
C ALA A 273 -5.55 -0.41 22.80
N PHE A 274 -6.66 0.16 23.28
CA PHE A 274 -7.02 0.13 24.70
C PHE A 274 -7.32 -1.29 25.18
N LEU A 275 -8.16 -2.03 24.44
CA LEU A 275 -8.55 -3.40 24.78
C LEU A 275 -7.40 -4.41 24.63
N ASP A 276 -6.33 -4.06 23.91
CA ASP A 276 -5.09 -4.82 23.82
C ASP A 276 -4.02 -4.32 24.82
N GLU A 277 -4.41 -3.48 25.78
CA GLU A 277 -3.57 -2.98 26.87
C GLU A 277 -2.31 -2.22 26.42
N ARG A 278 -2.31 -1.66 25.20
CA ARG A 278 -1.17 -0.94 24.62
C ARG A 278 -1.01 0.49 25.16
N LEU A 279 -2.06 1.03 25.75
CA LEU A 279 -2.12 2.44 26.21
C LEU A 279 -1.56 2.60 27.63
N VAL A 280 -0.31 2.19 27.82
CA VAL A 280 0.44 2.27 29.08
C VAL A 280 1.88 2.74 28.82
N LEU A 281 2.37 3.62 29.69
CA LEU A 281 3.73 4.14 29.66
C LEU A 281 4.36 4.03 31.05
N THR A 282 5.58 3.51 31.11
CA THR A 282 6.39 3.47 32.34
C THR A 282 7.64 4.33 32.16
N ILE A 283 7.90 5.22 33.10
CA ILE A 283 8.94 6.24 33.06
C ILE A 283 9.84 6.09 34.30
N ARG A 284 11.16 6.06 34.08
CA ARG A 284 12.17 5.80 35.11
C ARG A 284 13.42 6.66 34.89
N GLY A 285 14.25 6.80 35.92
CA GLY A 285 15.60 7.38 35.82
C GLY A 285 15.60 8.80 35.24
N GLU A 286 16.50 9.07 34.29
CA GLU A 286 16.69 10.40 33.68
C GLU A 286 15.41 10.96 33.04
N LYS A 287 14.57 10.11 32.43
CA LYS A 287 13.29 10.56 31.87
C LYS A 287 12.32 11.02 32.95
N LEU A 288 12.29 10.31 34.09
CA LEU A 288 11.47 10.71 35.22
C LEU A 288 11.98 12.02 35.82
N GLN A 289 13.30 12.15 35.98
CA GLN A 289 13.93 13.38 36.43
C GLN A 289 13.57 14.55 35.51
N ALA A 290 13.69 14.38 34.18
CA ALA A 290 13.38 15.43 33.21
C ALA A 290 11.92 15.91 33.28
N LEU A 291 10.98 15.04 33.65
CA LEU A 291 9.58 15.45 33.87
C LEU A 291 9.44 16.34 35.11
N PHE A 292 10.16 16.04 36.19
CA PHE A 292 10.01 16.74 37.46
C PHE A 292 10.99 17.91 37.64
N GLU A 293 11.99 18.06 36.77
CA GLU A 293 13.01 19.12 36.77
C GLU A 293 12.99 19.97 35.48
N PHE A 294 11.80 20.13 34.88
CA PHE A 294 11.61 20.86 33.62
C PHE A 294 11.80 22.39 33.71
N GLU A 295 11.78 22.96 34.91
CA GLU A 295 12.14 24.36 35.19
C GLU A 295 12.93 24.40 36.51
N ASP A 296 13.62 25.51 36.77
CA ASP A 296 14.39 25.71 38.00
C ASP A 296 13.74 26.80 38.86
N THR A 297 12.56 26.50 39.41
CA THR A 297 11.82 27.41 40.29
C THR A 297 11.74 26.88 41.71
N GLU A 298 11.78 27.77 42.72
CA GLU A 298 11.65 27.37 44.13
C GLU A 298 10.35 26.59 44.41
N ALA A 299 9.25 26.99 43.75
CA ALA A 299 7.96 26.31 43.87
C ALA A 299 8.01 24.86 43.38
N GLN A 300 8.72 24.61 42.29
CA GLN A 300 8.94 23.27 41.75
C GLN A 300 9.85 22.45 42.65
N GLN A 301 11.01 22.97 43.03
CA GLN A 301 11.94 22.25 43.92
C GLN A 301 11.23 21.83 45.21
N LYS A 302 10.38 22.71 45.78
CA LYS A 302 9.55 22.41 46.93
C LYS A 302 8.53 21.31 46.65
N ALA A 303 7.79 21.38 45.54
CA ALA A 303 6.79 20.38 45.18
C ALA A 303 7.41 18.99 44.93
N VAL A 304 8.56 18.95 44.24
CA VAL A 304 9.33 17.73 44.00
C VAL A 304 9.81 17.12 45.32
N HIS A 305 10.41 17.93 46.18
CA HIS A 305 10.89 17.45 47.49
C HIS A 305 9.75 16.87 48.33
N LEU A 306 8.58 17.49 48.29
CA LEU A 306 7.38 16.99 48.97
C LEU A 306 6.90 15.65 48.37
N ILE A 307 6.76 15.56 47.04
CA ILE A 307 6.26 14.34 46.37
C ILE A 307 7.20 13.14 46.60
N PHE A 308 8.51 13.32 46.40
CA PHE A 308 9.47 12.21 46.48
C PHE A 308 9.97 11.96 47.91
N GLN A 309 9.71 12.86 48.86
CA GLN A 309 10.09 12.72 50.27
C GLN A 309 11.59 12.43 50.48
N GLY A 310 12.44 12.96 49.58
CA GLY A 310 13.90 12.73 49.60
C GLY A 310 14.37 11.44 48.93
N ASN A 311 13.48 10.62 48.37
CA ASN A 311 13.87 9.45 47.57
C ASN A 311 14.45 9.88 46.22
N SER A 312 15.37 9.06 45.69
CA SER A 312 15.99 9.27 44.38
C SER A 312 15.06 8.90 43.23
N TYR A 313 15.17 9.59 42.09
CA TYR A 313 14.47 9.20 40.85
C TYR A 313 14.86 7.81 40.35
N ASN A 314 16.07 7.34 40.66
CA ASN A 314 16.52 6.00 40.29
C ASN A 314 15.76 4.90 41.04
N ASP A 315 15.30 5.22 42.23
CA ASP A 315 14.49 4.35 43.08
C ASP A 315 13.00 4.66 42.91
N SER A 316 12.62 5.33 41.82
CA SER A 316 11.26 5.77 41.56
C SER A 316 10.78 5.38 40.16
N VAL A 317 9.47 5.19 40.04
CA VAL A 317 8.81 4.81 38.79
C VAL A 317 7.53 5.59 38.67
N ALA A 318 7.33 6.26 37.53
CA ALA A 318 6.02 6.76 37.15
C ALA A 318 5.38 5.82 36.13
N LYS A 319 4.12 5.49 36.32
CA LYS A 319 3.32 4.73 35.37
C LYS A 319 2.10 5.54 35.00
N VAL A 320 1.80 5.62 33.71
CA VAL A 320 0.65 6.32 33.15
C VAL A 320 -0.12 5.36 32.27
N TRP A 321 -1.43 5.27 32.43
CA TRP A 321 -2.27 4.38 31.62
C TRP A 321 -3.66 4.96 31.40
N SER A 322 -4.32 4.53 30.33
CA SER A 322 -5.71 4.87 30.09
C SER A 322 -6.62 4.06 31.03
N LEU A 323 -7.58 4.72 31.68
CA LEU A 323 -8.61 4.09 32.52
C LEU A 323 -9.87 3.71 31.72
N ALA A 324 -10.09 4.39 30.61
CA ALA A 324 -11.22 4.17 29.72
C ALA A 324 -10.78 4.25 28.26
N LEU A 325 -11.68 3.85 27.35
CA LEU A 325 -11.52 3.99 25.91
C LEU A 325 -11.29 5.47 25.56
N PRO A 326 -10.18 5.82 24.88
CA PRO A 326 -9.99 7.17 24.36
C PRO A 326 -11.01 7.50 23.28
N GLU A 327 -11.43 8.76 23.24
CA GLU A 327 -12.27 9.31 22.17
C GLU A 327 -11.41 10.18 21.26
N ILE A 328 -11.42 9.90 19.97
CA ILE A 328 -10.74 10.66 18.93
C ILE A 328 -11.77 11.37 18.07
N THR A 329 -11.66 12.68 17.98
CA THR A 329 -12.48 13.49 17.08
C THR A 329 -11.60 14.29 16.13
N LEU A 330 -12.09 14.53 14.92
CA LEU A 330 -11.39 15.28 13.88
C LEU A 330 -12.04 16.65 13.76
N GLN A 331 -11.20 17.68 13.86
CA GLN A 331 -11.59 19.08 13.70
C GLN A 331 -10.68 19.76 12.67
N PRO A 332 -11.09 20.90 12.07
CA PRO A 332 -10.24 21.64 11.13
C PRO A 332 -8.86 22.02 11.69
N GLU A 333 -8.76 22.21 13.01
CA GLU A 333 -7.55 22.59 13.72
C GLU A 333 -6.58 21.41 13.90
N GLY A 334 -7.11 20.18 13.99
CA GLY A 334 -6.33 18.96 14.17
C GLY A 334 -7.15 17.78 14.67
N THR A 335 -6.45 16.72 15.09
CA THR A 335 -7.02 15.54 15.73
C THR A 335 -7.11 15.76 17.23
N VAL A 336 -8.32 15.79 17.78
CA VAL A 336 -8.57 15.97 19.20
C VAL A 336 -8.69 14.59 19.87
N VAL A 337 -7.78 14.31 20.81
CA VAL A 337 -7.77 13.07 21.58
C VAL A 337 -8.20 13.38 23.01
N LYS A 338 -9.28 12.74 23.47
CA LYS A 338 -9.80 12.86 24.82
C LYS A 338 -9.64 11.52 25.54
N SER A 339 -8.92 11.54 26.66
CA SER A 339 -8.58 10.33 27.42
C SER A 339 -8.79 10.54 28.91
N LEU A 340 -9.38 9.55 29.58
CA LEU A 340 -9.33 9.42 31.04
C LEU A 340 -8.09 8.62 31.41
N VAL A 341 -7.11 9.26 32.04
CA VAL A 341 -5.80 8.68 32.36
C VAL A 341 -5.60 8.59 33.86
N ALA A 342 -4.96 7.52 34.31
CA ALA A 342 -4.38 7.41 35.63
C ALA A 342 -2.85 7.59 35.53
N ALA A 343 -2.29 8.20 36.54
CA ALA A 343 -0.85 8.27 36.74
C ALA A 343 -0.53 7.97 38.19
N GLU A 344 0.43 7.07 38.41
CA GLU A 344 0.97 6.74 39.72
C GLU A 344 2.47 6.97 39.75
N ILE A 345 2.97 7.36 40.92
CA ILE A 345 4.41 7.39 41.22
C ILE A 345 4.63 6.49 42.42
N SER A 346 5.50 5.50 42.21
CA SER A 346 5.93 4.57 43.24
C SER A 346 7.42 4.78 43.52
N VAL A 347 7.78 4.80 44.80
CA VAL A 347 9.17 4.79 45.27
C VAL A 347 9.50 3.42 45.85
N PHE A 348 10.76 3.01 45.72
CA PHE A 348 11.26 1.69 46.11
C PHE A 348 12.41 1.87 47.11
N PRO A 349 12.11 2.13 48.40
CA PRO A 349 13.14 2.33 49.41
C PRO A 349 13.93 1.04 49.64
N LEU A 350 15.21 1.17 49.98
CA LEU A 350 16.11 0.04 50.23
C LEU A 350 15.62 -0.83 51.39
N GLY A 351 15.23 -2.08 51.08
CA GLY A 351 14.82 -3.06 52.08
C GLY A 351 13.37 -2.92 52.58
N GLU A 352 12.57 -2.06 51.95
CA GLU A 352 11.16 -1.84 52.27
C GLU A 352 10.23 -2.24 51.11
N GLU A 353 8.93 -2.33 51.39
CA GLU A 353 7.92 -2.52 50.35
C GLU A 353 7.75 -1.24 49.51
N PRO A 354 7.38 -1.37 48.22
CA PRO A 354 7.14 -0.21 47.37
C PRO A 354 5.99 0.65 47.88
N LEU A 355 6.20 1.97 47.89
CA LEU A 355 5.23 2.94 48.38
C LEU A 355 4.73 3.82 47.23
N THR A 356 3.42 3.92 47.08
CA THR A 356 2.80 4.87 46.15
C THR A 356 2.71 6.25 46.80
N VAL A 357 3.49 7.20 46.30
CA VAL A 357 3.59 8.57 46.85
C VAL A 357 2.62 9.55 46.17
N LEU A 358 2.22 9.24 44.94
CA LEU A 358 1.26 10.03 44.18
C LEU A 358 0.38 9.10 43.34
N TYR A 359 -0.92 9.31 43.39
CA TYR A 359 -1.90 8.74 42.46
C TYR A 359 -2.86 9.83 42.01
N MET A 360 -3.08 9.94 40.72
CA MET A 360 -4.02 10.91 40.16
C MET A 360 -4.75 10.36 38.95
N GLU A 361 -6.01 10.74 38.83
CA GLU A 361 -6.83 10.48 37.64
C GLU A 361 -7.21 11.81 37.00
N LYS A 362 -7.04 11.90 35.69
CA LYS A 362 -7.27 13.12 34.93
C LYS A 362 -7.99 12.82 33.63
N GLU A 363 -8.88 13.72 33.26
CA GLU A 363 -9.40 13.77 31.90
C GLU A 363 -8.56 14.79 31.13
N ILE A 364 -7.86 14.30 30.11
CA ILE A 364 -6.96 15.10 29.29
C ILE A 364 -7.53 15.14 27.87
N THR A 365 -7.68 16.34 27.32
CA THR A 365 -8.01 16.57 25.92
C THR A 365 -6.84 17.27 25.26
N VAL A 366 -6.33 16.75 24.15
CA VAL A 366 -5.20 17.33 23.40
C VAL A 366 -5.56 17.44 21.93
N THR A 367 -5.32 18.60 21.32
CA THR A 367 -5.39 18.73 19.85
C THR A 367 -4.01 18.52 19.26
N ILE A 368 -3.90 17.60 18.31
CA ILE A 368 -2.65 17.19 17.68
C ILE A 368 -2.74 17.46 16.17
N GLN A 369 -1.73 18.14 15.64
CA GLN A 369 -1.49 18.22 14.20
C GLN A 369 -0.48 17.16 13.78
N ALA A 370 -0.79 16.47 12.69
CA ALA A 370 0.10 15.51 12.08
C ALA A 370 0.70 16.09 10.79
N ALA A 371 1.98 15.82 10.57
CA ALA A 371 2.66 16.10 9.31
C ALA A 371 3.56 14.91 8.95
N TYR A 372 3.89 14.76 7.67
CA TYR A 372 4.87 13.77 7.24
C TYR A 372 6.00 14.48 6.52
N ALA A 373 7.22 14.37 7.05
CA ALA A 373 8.41 14.98 6.45
C ALA A 373 9.63 14.10 6.71
N GLU A 374 10.60 14.10 5.79
CA GLU A 374 11.85 13.32 5.94
C GLU A 374 11.62 11.83 6.28
N LYS A 375 10.58 11.24 5.67
CA LYS A 375 10.13 9.85 5.91
C LYS A 375 9.68 9.56 7.35
N LYS A 376 9.23 10.60 8.07
CA LYS A 376 8.73 10.49 9.44
C LYS A 376 7.39 11.20 9.58
N LEU A 377 6.46 10.53 10.25
CA LEU A 377 5.32 11.16 10.88
C LEU A 377 5.83 12.05 12.02
N ILE A 378 5.30 13.25 12.09
CA ILE A 378 5.58 14.27 13.10
C ILE A 378 4.25 14.64 13.75
N LEU A 379 4.16 14.52 15.06
CA LEU A 379 2.97 14.85 15.85
C LEU A 379 3.24 16.10 16.70
N ARG A 380 2.45 17.15 16.51
CA ARG A 380 2.60 18.42 17.20
C ARG A 380 1.37 18.72 18.06
N PRO A 381 1.49 18.75 19.39
CA PRO A 381 0.40 19.22 20.24
C PRO A 381 0.21 20.73 20.04
N LEU A 382 -1.02 21.17 19.83
CA LEU A 382 -1.38 22.59 19.70
C LEU A 382 -1.85 23.17 21.03
N ASP A 383 -2.83 22.50 21.63
CA ASP A 383 -3.41 22.89 22.90
C ASP A 383 -3.77 21.64 23.71
N SER A 384 -3.96 21.86 25.01
CA SER A 384 -4.43 20.81 25.90
C SER A 384 -5.32 21.38 27.00
N ARG A 385 -6.30 20.59 27.39
CA ARG A 385 -7.17 20.83 28.55
C ARG A 385 -7.04 19.66 29.50
N ILE A 386 -6.81 19.98 30.77
CA ILE A 386 -6.55 19.00 31.81
C ILE A 386 -7.55 19.23 32.95
N GLU A 387 -8.32 18.20 33.29
CA GLU A 387 -9.26 18.22 34.40
C GLU A 387 -8.92 17.14 35.43
N PHE A 388 -8.75 17.53 36.69
CA PHE A 388 -8.54 16.58 37.78
C PHE A 388 -9.85 15.87 38.14
N LYS A 389 -9.81 14.54 38.25
CA LYS A 389 -10.93 13.73 38.75
C LYS A 389 -10.60 13.16 40.13
N VAL A 390 -9.43 12.53 40.27
CA VAL A 390 -8.94 11.97 41.54
C VAL A 390 -7.53 12.47 41.81
N PHE A 391 -7.22 12.73 43.07
CA PHE A 391 -5.89 13.13 43.51
C PHE A 391 -5.63 12.62 44.91
N ASN A 392 -4.57 11.84 45.06
CA ASN A 392 -4.07 11.34 46.33
C ASN A 392 -2.55 11.49 46.36
N CYS A 393 -2.03 12.23 47.32
CA CYS A 393 -0.60 12.44 47.50
C CYS A 393 -0.25 12.28 48.97
N THR A 394 0.77 11.47 49.28
CA THR A 394 1.21 11.25 50.66
C THR A 394 1.68 12.53 51.34
N ALA A 395 2.20 13.48 50.56
CA ALA A 395 2.64 14.79 51.03
C ALA A 395 1.50 15.80 51.24
N ASP A 396 0.32 15.55 50.66
CA ASP A 396 -0.91 16.32 50.91
C ASP A 396 -2.11 15.39 51.12
N PRO A 397 -2.22 14.76 52.31
CA PRO A 397 -3.32 13.86 52.63
C PRO A 397 -4.69 14.57 52.62
N SER A 398 -4.70 15.89 52.77
CA SER A 398 -5.91 16.71 52.76
C SER A 398 -6.40 17.03 51.34
N GLY A 399 -5.52 16.92 50.35
CA GLY A 399 -5.77 17.27 48.95
C GLY A 399 -5.99 18.77 48.70
N ASN A 400 -5.75 19.63 49.70
CA ASN A 400 -6.03 21.06 49.67
C ASN A 400 -4.83 21.92 49.25
N ASP A 401 -3.63 21.35 49.11
CA ASP A 401 -2.46 22.09 48.67
C ASP A 401 -2.51 22.32 47.16
N GLN A 402 -2.96 23.52 46.80
CA GLN A 402 -3.05 23.95 45.41
C GLN A 402 -1.68 24.07 44.74
N SER A 403 -0.58 24.18 45.48
CA SER A 403 0.77 24.33 44.92
C SER A 403 1.23 23.05 44.20
N ILE A 404 1.03 21.88 44.81
CA ILE A 404 1.36 20.58 44.20
C ILE A 404 0.47 20.33 42.98
N ARG A 405 -0.83 20.62 43.08
CA ARG A 405 -1.77 20.46 41.96
C ARG A 405 -1.40 21.37 40.78
N ASN A 406 -1.09 22.63 41.04
CA ASN A 406 -0.66 23.60 40.02
C ASN A 406 0.66 23.16 39.38
N PHE A 407 1.62 22.70 40.18
CA PHE A 407 2.88 22.15 39.68
C PHE A 407 2.65 20.97 38.74
N LEU A 408 1.88 19.96 39.17
CA LEU A 408 1.58 18.78 38.35
C LEU A 408 0.79 19.13 37.09
N GLN A 409 -0.11 20.11 37.15
CA GLN A 409 -0.81 20.59 35.97
C GLN A 409 0.13 21.24 34.96
N LYS A 410 1.06 22.07 35.44
CA LYS A 410 2.08 22.69 34.59
C LYS A 410 3.04 21.65 34.01
N MET A 411 3.52 20.70 34.83
CA MET A 411 4.39 19.60 34.40
C MET A 411 3.73 18.77 33.30
N ILE A 412 2.48 18.33 33.49
CA ILE A 412 1.78 17.52 32.50
C ILE A 412 1.62 18.27 31.19
N SER A 413 1.25 19.55 31.24
CA SER A 413 1.08 20.36 30.03
C SER A 413 2.41 20.65 29.33
N ALA A 414 3.48 20.93 30.08
CA ALA A 414 4.75 21.38 29.53
C ALA A 414 5.65 20.24 29.03
N VAL A 415 5.66 19.10 29.74
CA VAL A 415 6.57 17.98 29.45
C VAL A 415 5.89 16.61 29.47
N GLY A 416 4.84 16.41 30.25
CA GLY A 416 4.15 15.11 30.31
C GLY A 416 3.47 14.70 28.99
N ILE A 417 2.64 15.58 28.42
CA ILE A 417 2.00 15.35 27.12
C ILE A 417 3.05 15.20 26.01
N PRO A 418 4.07 16.09 25.89
CA PRO A 418 5.17 15.89 24.95
C PRO A 418 5.92 14.55 25.10
N GLU A 419 6.19 14.06 26.31
CA GLU A 419 6.87 12.77 26.51
C GLU A 419 6.03 11.60 25.98
N VAL A 420 4.71 11.61 26.21
CA VAL A 420 3.78 10.62 25.65
C VAL A 420 3.82 10.66 24.12
N ILE A 421 3.73 11.86 23.53
CA ILE A 421 3.80 12.05 22.07
C ILE A 421 5.14 11.57 21.51
N SER A 422 6.25 11.87 22.19
CA SER A 422 7.59 11.41 21.80
C SER A 422 7.79 9.91 21.93
N THR A 423 6.89 9.20 22.59
CA THR A 423 6.87 7.73 22.62
C THR A 423 6.00 7.17 21.50
N ILE A 424 4.85 7.78 21.23
CA ILE A 424 3.92 7.36 20.17
C ILE A 424 4.52 7.59 18.78
N GLU A 425 5.12 8.76 18.54
CA GLU A 425 5.64 9.13 17.22
C GLU A 425 6.70 8.13 16.70
N PRO A 426 7.74 7.75 17.46
CA PRO A 426 8.70 6.73 17.03
C PRO A 426 8.07 5.34 16.85
N ALA A 427 7.09 4.97 17.69
CA ALA A 427 6.42 3.68 17.58
C ALA A 427 5.65 3.56 16.25
N LEU A 428 4.87 4.59 15.89
CA LEU A 428 4.16 4.65 14.61
C LEU A 428 5.12 4.70 13.42
N ASN A 429 6.20 5.49 13.52
CA ASN A 429 7.25 5.52 12.51
C ASN A 429 7.92 4.16 12.31
N SER A 430 8.23 3.46 13.40
CA SER A 430 8.79 2.10 13.36
C SER A 430 7.83 1.13 12.67
N LEU A 431 6.53 1.19 13.02
CA LEU A 431 5.51 0.35 12.40
C LEU A 431 5.43 0.61 10.90
N MET A 432 5.24 1.87 10.46
CA MET A 432 5.19 2.21 9.03
C MET A 432 6.44 1.77 8.27
N ASN A 433 7.63 1.92 8.88
CA ASN A 433 8.89 1.51 8.27
C ASN A 433 9.01 -0.02 8.17
N SER A 434 8.58 -0.76 9.19
CA SER A 434 8.54 -2.23 9.19
C SER A 434 7.65 -2.79 8.08
N LYS A 435 6.63 -2.02 7.67
CA LYS A 435 5.71 -2.35 6.57
C LYS A 435 6.19 -1.87 5.19
N GLY A 436 7.38 -1.27 5.10
CA GLY A 436 8.00 -0.92 3.82
C GLY A 436 7.68 0.47 3.29
N LEU A 437 7.04 1.36 4.06
CA LEU A 437 6.75 2.73 3.62
C LEU A 437 8.01 3.49 3.19
N HIS A 438 9.13 3.23 3.88
CA HIS A 438 10.43 3.84 3.59
C HIS A 438 10.97 3.55 2.18
N SER A 439 10.49 2.48 1.53
CA SER A 439 10.87 2.12 0.16
C SER A 439 10.28 3.07 -0.88
N PHE A 440 9.16 3.72 -0.57
CA PHE A 440 8.52 4.70 -1.44
C PHE A 440 9.16 6.08 -1.29
N GLU A 441 9.26 6.80 -2.40
CA GLU A 441 9.60 8.22 -2.40
C GLU A 441 8.31 9.03 -2.36
N ILE A 442 7.89 9.40 -1.15
CA ILE A 442 6.69 10.23 -0.93
C ILE A 442 7.08 11.71 -1.10
N LYS A 443 6.33 12.42 -1.93
CA LYS A 443 6.55 13.83 -2.29
C LYS A 443 5.33 14.67 -1.88
N ASN A 444 5.61 15.82 -1.28
CA ASN A 444 4.60 16.80 -0.85
C ASN A 444 3.37 16.19 -0.13
N PRO A 445 3.54 15.31 0.86
CA PRO A 445 2.42 14.73 1.58
C PRO A 445 1.77 15.77 2.49
N GLU A 446 0.44 15.77 2.51
CA GLU A 446 -0.38 16.62 3.36
C GLU A 446 -1.40 15.77 4.09
N ILE A 447 -1.53 16.02 5.40
CA ILE A 447 -2.55 15.42 6.26
C ILE A 447 -3.51 16.54 6.66
N ILE A 448 -4.73 16.47 6.16
CA ILE A 448 -5.74 17.51 6.29
C ILE A 448 -6.88 16.97 7.15
N THR A 449 -7.10 17.58 8.32
CA THR A 449 -8.22 17.24 9.19
C THR A 449 -9.43 18.12 8.89
N ARG A 450 -10.61 17.51 8.96
CA ARG A 450 -11.92 18.15 8.80
C ARG A 450 -12.87 17.55 9.81
N LYS A 451 -14.03 18.19 10.00
CA LYS A 451 -15.05 17.65 10.90
C LYS A 451 -15.47 16.26 10.44
N ARG A 452 -15.26 15.23 11.28
CA ARG A 452 -15.60 13.81 11.05
C ARG A 452 -14.72 13.01 10.06
N TYR A 453 -13.73 13.61 9.42
CA TYR A 453 -12.87 12.89 8.47
C TYR A 453 -11.50 13.54 8.29
N LEU A 454 -10.54 12.77 7.78
CA LEU A 454 -9.24 13.29 7.38
C LEU A 454 -8.91 12.85 5.96
N ILE A 455 -8.07 13.66 5.30
CA ILE A 455 -7.55 13.41 3.97
C ILE A 455 -6.04 13.33 4.06
N VAL A 456 -5.46 12.26 3.51
CA VAL A 456 -4.03 12.20 3.21
C VAL A 456 -3.88 12.34 1.70
N GLN A 457 -3.16 13.36 1.24
CA GLN A 457 -2.89 13.59 -0.18
C GLN A 457 -1.40 13.70 -0.44
N LEU A 458 -0.89 13.08 -1.50
CA LEU A 458 0.55 13.03 -1.79
C LEU A 458 0.85 12.73 -3.26
N ASP A 459 2.07 13.06 -3.66
CA ASP A 459 2.70 12.54 -4.88
C ASP A 459 3.67 11.42 -4.50
N PHE A 460 3.94 10.49 -5.42
CA PHE A 460 4.89 9.42 -5.15
C PHE A 460 5.68 9.04 -6.41
N SER A 461 6.89 8.54 -6.21
CA SER A 461 7.62 7.77 -7.24
C SER A 461 7.50 6.29 -6.92
N PHE A 462 7.15 5.48 -7.91
CA PHE A 462 7.23 4.03 -7.76
C PHE A 462 8.69 3.60 -7.80
N PRO A 463 9.18 2.82 -6.82
CA PRO A 463 10.57 2.42 -6.80
C PRO A 463 10.80 1.14 -7.60
N ASP A 464 11.70 1.17 -8.60
CA ASP A 464 11.99 0.06 -9.52
C ASP A 464 12.21 -1.30 -8.82
N HIS A 465 12.81 -1.29 -7.62
CA HIS A 465 13.08 -2.51 -6.85
C HIS A 465 11.82 -3.23 -6.35
N LEU A 466 10.70 -2.52 -6.15
CA LEU A 466 9.42 -3.15 -5.80
C LEU A 466 8.82 -3.86 -7.00
N LEU A 467 8.93 -3.29 -8.21
CA LEU A 467 8.53 -3.97 -9.44
C LEU A 467 9.37 -5.24 -9.62
N LEU A 468 10.69 -5.15 -9.43
CA LEU A 468 11.58 -6.30 -9.49
C LEU A 468 11.23 -7.37 -8.45
N LYS A 469 10.84 -6.98 -7.23
CA LYS A 469 10.41 -7.91 -6.17
C LYS A 469 9.12 -8.62 -6.55
N PHE A 470 8.16 -7.89 -7.11
CA PHE A 470 6.94 -8.47 -7.69
C PHE A 470 7.30 -9.49 -8.78
N LEU A 471 8.11 -9.08 -9.76
CA LEU A 471 8.51 -9.94 -10.87
C LEU A 471 9.18 -11.25 -10.42
N LYS A 472 10.01 -11.21 -9.37
CA LYS A 472 10.68 -12.40 -8.78
C LYS A 472 9.78 -13.30 -7.95
N LYS A 473 8.70 -12.77 -7.37
CA LYS A 473 7.77 -13.57 -6.53
C LYS A 473 6.78 -14.33 -7.41
N THR A 474 6.47 -13.78 -8.58
CA THR A 474 5.47 -14.31 -9.52
C THR A 474 6.04 -15.35 -10.49
N PHE A 475 7.33 -15.26 -10.83
CA PHE A 475 8.01 -16.12 -11.81
C PHE A 475 9.40 -16.53 -11.29
#